data_AF-A0A7W1S5N1-F1
#
_entry.id   AF-A0A7W1S5N1-F1
#
_cell.length_a   1.000
_cell.length_b   1.000
_cell.length_c   1.000
_cell.angle_alpha   90.00
_cell.angle_beta   90.00
_cell.angle_gamma   90.00
#
_symmetry.space_group_name_H-M   'P 1'
#
loop_
_entity.id
_entity.type
_entity.pdbx_description
1 polymer ?
#
loop_
_entity_poly.entity_id
_entity_poly.type
_entity_poly.pdbx_seq_one_letter_code
_entity_poly.pdbx_strand_id
1 'polypeptide(L)'
;MTAASVSSTNDGSPFLRNLQKIALLIVRIGLAYLFFTQLFWKFPPNFGCPADYTFTTANADGKLTRTTGLCDWIGVESVWAQRERLFFTANTDNKGGPEVFLNLSVPAQINGAFIDGFVKPNIRWFGWIIWGSEAFIFVSLLFGFFTRLGGLVAIAISAQLMIGLAGISSPYEWEWGYNNMVLLALIVFAFAPGRFVGIDGFLYPRFKALADKGNIVGRIGLLLVGR
;
A
#
# COMPACT_ATOMS: atom_id res chain seq x y z
N MET A 1 -10.04 -5.46 55.71
CA MET A 1 -9.88 -5.70 54.26
C MET A 1 -9.42 -4.41 53.61
N THR A 2 -8.12 -4.26 53.45
CA THR A 2 -7.47 -3.11 52.79
C THR A 2 -7.29 -3.46 51.31
N ALA A 3 -7.92 -2.68 50.43
CA ALA A 3 -7.75 -2.82 48.98
C ALA A 3 -6.33 -2.37 48.61
N ALA A 4 -5.50 -3.30 48.15
CA ALA A 4 -4.22 -2.99 47.54
C ALA A 4 -4.48 -2.29 46.20
N SER A 5 -4.05 -1.04 46.09
CA SER A 5 -3.97 -0.31 44.83
C SER A 5 -2.99 -1.03 43.90
N VAL A 6 -3.51 -1.64 42.84
CA VAL A 6 -2.69 -2.14 41.73
C VAL A 6 -2.08 -0.93 41.03
N SER A 7 -0.84 -0.62 41.38
CA SER A 7 0.04 0.28 40.65
C SER A 7 0.18 -0.27 39.23
N SER A 8 -0.36 0.46 38.25
CA SER A 8 -0.17 0.18 36.83
C SER A 8 1.31 0.43 36.49
N THR A 9 2.12 -0.61 36.48
CA THR A 9 3.51 -0.59 35.97
C THR A 9 3.49 -0.59 34.44
N ASN A 10 2.95 0.48 33.85
CA ASN A 10 2.90 0.69 32.40
C ASN A 10 4.06 1.55 31.91
N ASP A 11 5.27 1.29 32.41
CA ASP A 11 6.50 1.90 31.90
C ASP A 11 7.47 0.81 31.48
N GLY A 12 7.33 0.34 30.24
CA GLY A 12 8.38 -0.45 29.60
C GLY A 12 9.72 0.29 29.70
N SER A 13 10.81 -0.44 29.89
CA SER A 13 12.14 0.16 30.08
C SER A 13 12.43 1.21 28.98
N PRO A 14 13.14 2.31 29.28
CA PRO A 14 13.46 3.35 28.30
C PRO A 14 14.07 2.78 27.00
N PHE A 15 14.84 1.69 27.14
CA PHE A 15 15.36 0.91 26.04
C PHE A 15 14.27 0.34 25.11
N LEU A 16 13.26 -0.36 25.67
CA LEU A 16 12.17 -0.95 24.88
C LEU A 16 11.39 0.13 24.11
N ARG A 17 11.14 1.28 24.72
CA ARG A 17 10.47 2.40 24.06
C ARG A 17 11.29 2.96 22.90
N ASN A 18 12.60 3.09 23.06
CA ASN A 18 13.47 3.55 22.00
C ASN A 18 13.56 2.53 20.86
N LEU A 19 13.65 1.24 21.19
CA LEU A 19 13.64 0.17 20.21
C LEU A 19 12.35 0.15 19.38
N GLN A 20 11.19 0.31 20.01
CA GLN A 20 9.90 0.43 19.31
C GLN A 20 9.87 1.61 18.35
N LYS A 21 10.34 2.79 18.76
CA LYS A 21 10.42 3.97 17.90
C LYS A 21 11.34 3.76 16.70
N ILE A 22 12.50 3.14 16.92
CA ILE A 22 13.46 2.82 15.85
C ILE A 22 12.85 1.81 14.88
N ALA A 23 12.20 0.75 15.37
CA ALA A 23 11.54 -0.24 14.52
C ALA A 23 10.45 0.40 13.65
N LEU A 24 9.62 1.25 14.24
CA LEU A 24 8.58 1.99 13.51
C LEU A 24 9.16 2.97 12.47
N LEU A 25 10.29 3.60 12.76
CA LEU A 25 11.01 4.43 11.81
C LEU A 25 11.53 3.59 10.63
N ILE A 26 12.14 2.44 10.90
CA ILE A 26 12.64 1.53 9.87
C ILE A 26 11.49 1.07 8.96
N VAL A 27 10.36 0.65 9.54
CA VAL A 27 9.17 0.27 8.77
C VAL A 27 8.70 1.41 7.88
N ARG A 28 8.62 2.63 8.42
CA ARG A 28 8.18 3.81 7.66
C ARG A 28 9.12 4.13 6.50
N ILE A 29 10.43 4.19 6.75
CA ILE A 29 11.43 4.52 5.74
C ILE A 29 11.55 3.40 4.71
N GLY A 30 11.45 2.14 5.14
CA GLY A 30 11.42 0.98 4.25
C GLY A 30 10.24 1.05 3.29
N LEU A 31 9.03 1.33 3.79
CA LEU A 31 7.86 1.52 2.93
C LEU A 31 8.01 2.73 2.00
N ALA A 32 8.54 3.86 2.50
CA ALA A 32 8.81 5.04 1.67
C ALA A 32 9.77 4.68 0.52
N TYR A 33 10.82 3.91 0.80
CA TYR A 33 11.78 3.47 -0.21
C TYR A 33 11.14 2.54 -1.26
N LEU A 34 10.24 1.63 -0.85
CA LEU A 34 9.51 0.79 -1.81
C LEU A 34 8.65 1.62 -2.76
N PHE A 35 8.02 2.70 -2.31
CA PHE A 35 7.30 3.61 -3.20
C PHE A 35 8.22 4.51 -4.03
N PHE A 36 9.39 4.88 -3.49
CA PHE A 36 10.41 5.62 -4.25
C PHE A 36 10.89 4.85 -5.48
N THR A 37 11.14 3.54 -5.35
CA THR A 37 11.57 2.72 -6.49
C THR A 37 10.48 2.58 -7.56
N GLN A 38 9.20 2.70 -7.19
CA GLN A 38 8.07 2.64 -8.12
C GLN A 38 7.93 3.91 -8.99
N LEU A 39 8.38 5.06 -8.50
CA LEU A 39 8.15 6.36 -9.17
C LEU A 39 8.88 6.53 -10.50
N PHE A 40 10.13 6.08 -10.58
CA PHE A 40 11.02 6.50 -11.68
C PHE A 40 10.75 5.75 -12.98
N TRP A 41 10.37 4.48 -12.92
CA TRP A 41 10.01 3.75 -14.13
C TRP A 41 8.63 4.14 -14.67
N LYS A 42 7.82 4.85 -13.87
CA LYS A 42 6.53 5.45 -14.22
C LYS A 42 6.61 6.96 -14.43
N PHE A 43 7.78 7.52 -14.66
CA PHE A 43 7.92 8.97 -14.73
C PHE A 43 7.04 9.57 -15.86
N PRO A 44 6.25 10.64 -15.58
CA PRO A 44 5.42 11.30 -16.59
C PRO A 44 6.25 11.88 -17.76
N PRO A 45 5.67 12.10 -18.95
CA PRO A 45 4.23 12.06 -19.25
C PRO A 45 3.71 10.70 -19.74
N ASN A 46 4.59 9.75 -20.06
CA ASN A 46 4.19 8.49 -20.70
C ASN A 46 4.03 7.33 -19.70
N PHE A 47 4.46 7.49 -18.44
CA PHE A 47 4.34 6.46 -17.39
C PHE A 47 4.99 5.11 -17.77
N GLY A 48 6.02 5.15 -18.60
CA GLY A 48 6.67 3.96 -19.18
C GLY A 48 5.87 3.25 -20.27
N CYS A 49 4.66 3.72 -20.60
CA CYS A 49 3.84 3.18 -21.68
C CYS A 49 4.43 3.49 -23.07
N PRO A 50 4.09 2.69 -24.09
CA PRO A 50 4.32 3.04 -25.49
C PRO A 50 3.65 4.37 -25.89
N ALA A 51 4.10 4.97 -26.99
CA ALA A 51 3.61 6.29 -27.44
C ALA A 51 2.10 6.32 -27.75
N ASP A 52 1.52 5.19 -28.11
CA ASP A 52 0.09 5.01 -28.38
C ASP A 52 -0.70 4.51 -27.16
N TYR A 53 -0.06 4.35 -25.99
CA TYR A 53 -0.64 3.78 -24.77
C TYR A 53 -1.26 2.40 -25.00
N THR A 54 -0.67 1.59 -25.87
CA THR A 54 -1.07 0.20 -26.06
C THR A 54 -0.86 -0.61 -24.78
N PHE A 55 -1.86 -1.44 -24.46
CA PHE A 55 -1.84 -2.33 -23.31
C PHE A 55 -1.46 -3.74 -23.73
N THR A 56 -0.93 -4.50 -22.78
CA THR A 56 -0.70 -5.94 -22.95
C THR A 56 -2.02 -6.68 -23.13
N THR A 57 -2.05 -7.56 -24.13
CA THR A 57 -3.19 -8.42 -24.46
C THR A 57 -2.77 -9.90 -24.45
N ALA A 58 -3.75 -10.80 -24.47
CA ALA A 58 -3.51 -12.22 -24.69
C ALA A 58 -4.10 -12.66 -26.02
N ASN A 59 -3.38 -13.52 -26.73
CA ASN A 59 -3.90 -14.21 -27.91
C ASN A 59 -4.85 -15.34 -27.50
N ALA A 60 -5.52 -15.96 -28.47
CA ALA A 60 -6.45 -17.08 -28.24
C ALA A 60 -5.81 -18.25 -27.47
N ASP A 61 -4.50 -18.48 -27.65
CA ASP A 61 -3.73 -19.52 -26.94
C ASP A 61 -3.32 -19.11 -25.51
N GLY A 62 -3.77 -17.95 -25.04
CA GLY A 62 -3.45 -17.43 -23.70
C GLY A 62 -2.03 -16.88 -23.54
N LYS A 63 -1.24 -16.81 -24.63
CA LYS A 63 0.09 -16.20 -24.66
C LYS A 63 -0.01 -14.67 -24.63
N LEU A 64 0.75 -14.04 -23.75
CA LEU A 64 0.79 -12.58 -23.59
C LEU A 64 1.60 -11.92 -24.72
N THR A 65 1.01 -10.89 -25.32
CA THR A 65 1.71 -9.91 -26.16
C THR A 65 2.05 -8.71 -25.28
N ARG A 66 3.24 -8.73 -24.69
CA ARG A 66 3.71 -7.74 -23.70
C ARG A 66 3.98 -6.38 -24.33
N THR A 67 3.77 -5.34 -23.54
CA THR A 67 4.12 -3.95 -23.84
C THR A 67 5.14 -3.46 -22.80
N THR A 68 5.26 -2.16 -22.55
CA THR A 68 6.23 -1.62 -21.57
C THR A 68 5.55 -0.78 -20.49
N GLY A 69 6.24 -0.68 -19.34
CA GLY A 69 5.88 0.22 -18.26
C GLY A 69 4.48 0.00 -17.72
N LEU A 70 3.79 1.07 -17.33
CA LEU A 70 2.54 0.96 -16.57
C LEU A 70 1.43 0.26 -17.38
N CYS A 71 1.37 0.52 -18.68
CA CYS A 71 0.38 -0.09 -19.57
C CYS A 71 0.58 -1.61 -19.74
N ASP A 72 1.82 -2.08 -19.59
CA ASP A 72 2.11 -3.51 -19.57
C ASP A 72 1.46 -4.19 -18.36
N TRP A 73 1.73 -3.67 -17.16
CA TRP A 73 1.20 -4.23 -15.91
C TRP A 73 -0.32 -4.14 -15.82
N ILE A 74 -0.91 -3.00 -16.20
CA ILE A 74 -2.37 -2.85 -16.24
C ILE A 74 -3.01 -3.82 -17.27
N GLY A 75 -2.35 -4.04 -18.41
CA GLY A 75 -2.81 -5.02 -19.40
C GLY A 75 -2.79 -6.44 -18.84
N VAL A 76 -1.72 -6.80 -18.12
CA VAL A 76 -1.56 -8.10 -17.45
C VAL A 76 -2.66 -8.31 -16.41
N GLU A 77 -2.90 -7.33 -15.54
CA GLU A 77 -3.94 -7.40 -14.52
C GLU A 77 -5.30 -7.72 -15.13
N SER A 78 -5.66 -7.05 -16.23
CA SER A 78 -6.91 -7.27 -16.95
C SER A 78 -6.99 -8.65 -17.61
N VAL A 79 -5.95 -9.08 -18.33
CA VAL A 79 -5.93 -10.40 -18.99
C VAL A 79 -6.10 -11.53 -17.97
N TRP A 80 -5.44 -11.40 -16.82
CA TRP A 80 -5.51 -12.40 -15.77
C TRP A 80 -6.72 -12.24 -14.86
N ALA A 81 -7.53 -11.18 -15.01
CA ALA A 81 -8.68 -10.94 -14.12
C ALA A 81 -9.75 -12.01 -14.27
N GLN A 82 -9.89 -12.61 -15.46
CA GLN A 82 -10.88 -13.64 -15.76
C GLN A 82 -10.39 -15.07 -15.45
N ARG A 83 -9.14 -15.23 -14.98
CA ARG A 83 -8.56 -16.54 -14.66
C ARG A 83 -8.70 -16.82 -13.16
N GLU A 84 -8.70 -18.10 -12.80
CA GLU A 84 -8.74 -18.50 -11.39
C GLU A 84 -7.52 -17.96 -10.64
N ARG A 85 -7.77 -17.33 -9.50
CA ARG A 85 -6.72 -16.78 -8.63
C ARG A 85 -6.77 -17.41 -7.26
N LEU A 86 -5.82 -18.30 -7.02
CA LEU A 86 -5.56 -18.89 -5.71
C LEU A 86 -4.49 -18.07 -5.00
N PHE A 87 -4.70 -17.83 -3.71
CA PHE A 87 -3.86 -16.98 -2.89
C PHE A 87 -3.59 -17.66 -1.54
N PHE A 88 -2.43 -17.37 -0.93
CA PHE A 88 -1.93 -18.07 0.26
C PHE A 88 -2.04 -19.59 0.14
N THR A 89 -1.60 -20.09 -1.00
CA THR A 89 -1.53 -21.50 -1.34
C THR A 89 -0.50 -22.19 -0.46
N ALA A 90 -0.97 -22.93 0.55
CA ALA A 90 -0.13 -23.75 1.40
C ALA A 90 -0.42 -25.23 1.13
N ASN A 91 0.64 -26.00 0.92
CA ASN A 91 0.61 -27.45 0.87
C ASN A 91 1.02 -27.96 2.26
N THR A 92 0.07 -28.53 3.01
CA THR A 92 0.32 -28.97 4.38
C THR A 92 0.79 -30.43 4.48
N ASP A 93 0.66 -31.22 3.41
CA ASP A 93 1.00 -32.65 3.40
C ASP A 93 2.20 -33.03 2.52
N ASN A 94 2.72 -32.09 1.71
CA ASN A 94 3.76 -32.26 0.71
C ASN A 94 3.51 -33.44 -0.27
N LYS A 95 2.25 -33.89 -0.44
CA LYS A 95 1.89 -35.05 -1.28
C LYS A 95 1.09 -34.68 -2.52
N GLY A 96 0.64 -33.45 -2.66
CA GLY A 96 0.17 -32.90 -3.94
C GLY A 96 -0.90 -31.84 -3.79
N GLY A 97 -0.75 -30.76 -4.57
CA GLY A 97 -1.70 -29.66 -4.64
C GLY A 97 -1.79 -28.76 -3.38
N PRO A 98 -2.44 -27.59 -3.47
CA PRO A 98 -2.69 -26.72 -2.32
C PRO A 98 -3.80 -27.28 -1.46
N GLU A 99 -3.58 -27.43 -0.15
CA GLU A 99 -4.63 -27.87 0.79
C GLU A 99 -5.35 -26.68 1.45
N VAL A 100 -4.65 -25.55 1.60
CA VAL A 100 -5.24 -24.30 2.12
C VAL A 100 -5.00 -23.20 1.10
N PHE A 101 -6.08 -22.53 0.68
CA PHE A 101 -6.02 -21.37 -0.22
C PHE A 101 -7.21 -20.43 0.02
N LEU A 102 -7.01 -19.16 -0.30
CA LEU A 102 -8.07 -18.17 -0.44
C LEU A 102 -8.31 -17.93 -1.92
N ASN A 103 -9.59 -17.94 -2.31
CA ASN A 103 -9.98 -17.66 -3.69
C ASN A 103 -10.17 -16.15 -3.88
N LEU A 104 -9.28 -15.52 -4.65
CA LEU A 104 -9.32 -14.10 -5.00
C LEU A 104 -9.97 -13.83 -6.36
N SER A 105 -10.55 -14.85 -7.02
CA SER A 105 -11.08 -14.72 -8.38
C SER A 105 -12.17 -13.64 -8.49
N VAL A 106 -13.09 -13.58 -7.53
CA VAL A 106 -14.17 -12.56 -7.55
C VAL A 106 -13.62 -11.14 -7.36
N PRO A 107 -12.81 -10.84 -6.30
CA PRO A 107 -12.15 -9.55 -6.19
C PRO A 107 -11.33 -9.15 -7.43
N ALA A 108 -10.62 -10.12 -8.02
CA ALA A 108 -9.81 -9.90 -9.22
C ALA A 108 -10.65 -9.57 -10.45
N GLN A 109 -11.78 -10.24 -10.65
CA GLN A 109 -12.72 -9.96 -11.74
C GLN A 109 -13.33 -8.57 -11.61
N ILE A 110 -13.71 -8.16 -10.39
CA ILE A 110 -14.21 -6.81 -10.11
C ILE A 110 -13.13 -5.76 -10.41
N ASN A 111 -11.90 -6.00 -9.96
CA ASN A 111 -10.76 -5.13 -10.27
C ASN A 111 -10.51 -5.05 -11.78
N GLY A 112 -10.57 -6.18 -12.49
CA GLY A 112 -10.44 -6.22 -13.95
C GLY A 112 -11.53 -5.43 -14.67
N ALA A 113 -12.78 -5.54 -14.24
CA ALA A 113 -13.89 -4.77 -14.79
C ALA A 113 -13.70 -3.25 -14.58
N PHE A 114 -13.20 -2.84 -13.42
CA PHE A 114 -12.84 -1.43 -13.16
C PHE A 114 -11.67 -0.98 -14.04
N ILE A 115 -10.64 -1.82 -14.20
CA ILE A 115 -9.49 -1.52 -15.06
C ILE A 115 -9.94 -1.33 -16.51
N ASP A 116 -10.71 -2.25 -17.04
CA ASP A 116 -11.14 -2.26 -18.44
C ASP A 116 -12.17 -1.17 -18.74
N GLY A 117 -13.12 -0.95 -17.82
CA GLY A 117 -14.18 0.04 -17.99
C GLY A 117 -13.77 1.48 -17.67
N PHE A 118 -12.84 1.67 -16.73
CA PHE A 118 -12.48 3.00 -16.24
C PHE A 118 -11.01 3.33 -16.42
N VAL A 119 -10.07 2.50 -15.97
CA VAL A 119 -8.64 2.87 -15.95
C VAL A 119 -8.03 2.94 -17.35
N LYS A 120 -8.17 1.89 -18.16
CA LYS A 120 -7.55 1.80 -19.50
C LYS A 120 -8.00 2.92 -20.45
N PRO A 121 -9.31 3.24 -20.59
CA PRO A 121 -9.74 4.33 -21.45
C PRO A 121 -9.21 5.71 -21.02
N ASN A 122 -8.83 5.83 -19.75
CA ASN A 122 -8.50 7.08 -19.07
C ASN A 122 -7.04 7.17 -18.64
N ILE A 123 -6.17 6.27 -19.13
CA ILE A 123 -4.82 6.07 -18.59
C ILE A 123 -3.95 7.33 -18.60
N ARG A 124 -4.18 8.24 -19.54
CA ARG A 124 -3.41 9.50 -19.66
C ARG A 124 -3.55 10.39 -18.43
N TRP A 125 -4.73 10.50 -17.84
CA TRP A 125 -4.93 11.27 -16.61
C TRP A 125 -4.87 10.38 -15.37
N PHE A 126 -5.33 9.13 -15.48
CA PHE A 126 -5.27 8.20 -14.36
C PHE A 126 -3.82 7.86 -13.97
N GLY A 127 -2.89 7.84 -14.93
CA GLY A 127 -1.46 7.70 -14.68
C GLY A 127 -0.90 8.80 -13.78
N TRP A 128 -1.39 10.04 -13.90
CA TRP A 128 -1.03 11.13 -12.98
C TRP A 128 -1.54 10.89 -11.56
N ILE A 129 -2.72 10.26 -11.42
CA ILE A 129 -3.24 9.88 -10.10
C ILE A 129 -2.41 8.78 -9.48
N ILE A 130 -2.05 7.75 -10.25
CA ILE A 130 -1.20 6.65 -9.75
C ILE A 130 0.15 7.22 -9.32
N TRP A 131 0.86 7.90 -10.23
CA TRP A 131 2.17 8.47 -9.95
C TRP A 131 2.12 9.51 -8.81
N GLY A 132 1.12 10.40 -8.83
CA GLY A 132 0.94 11.43 -7.81
C GLY A 132 0.64 10.85 -6.42
N SER A 133 -0.12 9.75 -6.36
CA SER A 133 -0.39 9.02 -5.12
C SER A 133 0.87 8.33 -4.60
N GLU A 134 1.66 7.68 -5.47
CA GLU A 134 2.96 7.10 -5.10
C GLU A 134 3.94 8.17 -4.60
N ALA A 135 3.96 9.34 -5.24
CA ALA A 135 4.82 10.46 -4.87
C ALA A 135 4.39 11.06 -3.53
N PHE A 136 3.07 11.19 -3.33
CA PHE A 136 2.49 11.62 -2.06
C PHE A 136 2.86 10.65 -0.92
N ILE A 137 2.73 9.34 -1.14
CA ILE A 137 3.13 8.32 -0.15
C ILE A 137 4.61 8.46 0.19
N PHE A 138 5.48 8.52 -0.83
CA PHE A 138 6.92 8.65 -0.63
C PHE A 138 7.27 9.89 0.20
N VAL A 139 6.78 11.07 -0.19
CA VAL A 139 7.07 12.33 0.51
C VAL A 139 6.47 12.31 1.92
N SER A 140 5.23 11.87 2.08
CA SER A 140 4.55 11.77 3.38
C SER A 140 5.33 10.87 4.35
N LEU A 141 5.74 9.69 3.90
CA LEU A 141 6.40 8.71 4.77
C LEU A 141 7.88 9.01 4.99
N LEU A 142 8.60 9.56 4.00
CA LEU A 142 10.00 9.94 4.15
C LEU A 142 10.17 11.03 5.22
N PHE A 143 9.42 12.13 5.08
CA PHE A 143 9.50 13.27 5.99
C PHE A 143 8.68 13.09 7.27
N GLY A 144 7.80 12.09 7.30
CA GLY A 144 6.90 11.86 8.42
C GLY A 144 5.83 12.96 8.55
N PHE A 145 5.23 13.36 7.42
CA PHE A 145 4.18 14.38 7.31
C PHE A 145 2.85 13.73 6.89
N PHE A 146 1.82 13.87 7.72
CA PHE A 146 0.53 13.19 7.60
C PHE A 146 0.67 11.67 7.37
N THR A 147 1.48 11.03 8.20
CA THR A 147 1.86 9.61 8.02
C THR A 147 0.69 8.64 8.02
N ARG A 148 -0.42 8.94 8.72
CA ARG A 148 -1.63 8.10 8.62
C ARG A 148 -2.32 8.24 7.28
N LEU A 149 -2.35 9.44 6.70
CA LEU A 149 -2.90 9.63 5.35
C LEU A 149 -2.02 8.94 4.32
N GLY A 150 -0.69 9.11 4.41
CA GLY A 150 0.26 8.37 3.56
C GLY A 150 0.09 6.85 3.69
N GLY A 151 -0.05 6.33 4.91
CA GLY A 151 -0.34 4.91 5.16
C GLY A 151 -1.68 4.46 4.57
N LEU A 152 -2.73 5.27 4.65
CA LEU A 152 -4.05 4.94 4.09
C LEU A 152 -4.02 4.86 2.55
N VAL A 153 -3.38 5.83 1.90
CA VAL A 153 -3.21 5.82 0.44
C VAL A 153 -2.32 4.64 0.02
N ALA A 154 -1.28 4.34 0.79
CA ALA A 154 -0.42 3.17 0.57
C ALA A 154 -1.20 1.84 0.69
N ILE A 155 -2.12 1.72 1.66
CA ILE A 155 -3.00 0.55 1.77
C ILE A 155 -3.86 0.44 0.50
N ALA A 156 -4.49 1.53 0.07
CA ALA A 156 -5.39 1.51 -1.09
C ALA A 156 -4.66 1.05 -2.36
N ILE A 157 -3.48 1.62 -2.66
CA ILE A 157 -2.70 1.23 -3.84
C ILE A 157 -2.13 -0.18 -3.70
N SER A 158 -1.54 -0.52 -2.56
CA SER A 158 -0.91 -1.84 -2.37
C SER A 158 -1.95 -2.96 -2.37
N ALA A 159 -3.14 -2.72 -1.82
CA ALA A 159 -4.23 -3.69 -1.82
C ALA A 159 -4.80 -3.89 -3.24
N GLN A 160 -4.90 -2.82 -4.04
CA GLN A 160 -5.27 -2.95 -5.44
C GLN A 160 -4.25 -3.81 -6.18
N LEU A 161 -2.93 -3.53 -6.02
CA LEU A 161 -1.88 -4.31 -6.67
C LEU A 161 -1.86 -5.77 -6.20
N MET A 162 -2.08 -6.00 -4.90
CA MET A 162 -2.24 -7.34 -4.33
C MET A 162 -3.38 -8.08 -5.01
N ILE A 163 -4.56 -7.46 -5.12
CA ILE A 163 -5.71 -8.09 -5.80
C ILE A 163 -5.41 -8.31 -7.28
N GLY A 164 -4.75 -7.36 -7.94
CA GLY A 164 -4.46 -7.32 -9.37
C GLY A 164 -3.39 -8.31 -9.84
N LEU A 165 -2.35 -8.54 -9.04
CA LEU A 165 -1.14 -9.25 -9.45
C LEU A 165 -0.80 -10.48 -8.60
N ALA A 166 -1.38 -10.66 -7.41
CA ALA A 166 -1.09 -11.84 -6.61
C ALA A 166 -1.61 -13.14 -7.25
N GLY A 167 -0.84 -14.21 -7.07
CA GLY A 167 -1.17 -15.54 -7.61
C GLY A 167 -0.98 -15.70 -9.12
N ILE A 168 -0.40 -14.71 -9.81
CA ILE A 168 -0.07 -14.81 -11.24
C ILE A 168 1.24 -15.59 -11.41
N SER A 169 1.19 -16.73 -12.08
CA SER A 169 2.35 -17.58 -12.34
C SER A 169 3.28 -17.08 -13.44
N SER A 170 2.81 -16.16 -14.30
CA SER A 170 3.56 -15.54 -15.39
C SER A 170 3.00 -14.15 -15.72
N PRO A 171 3.76 -13.05 -15.62
CA PRO A 171 5.20 -12.95 -15.33
C PRO A 171 5.46 -13.30 -13.85
N TYR A 172 6.61 -13.90 -13.55
CA TYR A 172 6.99 -14.45 -12.22
C TYR A 172 7.06 -13.41 -11.09
N GLU A 173 5.95 -12.76 -10.76
CA GLU A 173 5.89 -11.84 -9.63
C GLU A 173 5.57 -12.61 -8.36
N TRP A 174 6.45 -12.48 -7.39
CA TRP A 174 6.24 -13.08 -6.10
C TRP A 174 5.13 -12.32 -5.37
N GLU A 175 4.00 -12.99 -5.14
CA GLU A 175 2.82 -12.49 -4.42
C GLU A 175 3.17 -11.76 -3.09
N TRP A 176 4.24 -12.18 -2.42
CA TRP A 176 4.65 -11.60 -1.16
C TRP A 176 5.18 -10.16 -1.28
N GLY A 177 5.58 -9.69 -2.47
CA GLY A 177 5.96 -8.30 -2.68
C GLY A 177 4.83 -7.35 -2.29
N TYR A 178 3.64 -7.57 -2.86
CA TYR A 178 2.45 -6.76 -2.61
C TYR A 178 1.88 -6.97 -1.21
N ASN A 179 1.90 -8.22 -0.72
CA ASN A 179 1.41 -8.54 0.63
C ASN A 179 2.22 -7.80 1.69
N ASN A 180 3.54 -7.78 1.55
CA ASN A 180 4.40 -7.04 2.48
C ASN A 180 4.14 -5.54 2.42
N MET A 181 3.92 -4.97 1.23
CA MET A 181 3.54 -3.55 1.12
C MET A 181 2.24 -3.24 1.86
N VAL A 182 1.21 -4.08 1.74
CA VAL A 182 -0.05 -3.95 2.50
C VAL A 182 0.20 -4.03 4.01
N LEU A 183 0.95 -5.04 4.47
CA LEU A 183 1.24 -5.23 5.90
C LEU A 183 2.03 -4.05 6.49
N LEU A 184 3.07 -3.58 5.80
CA LEU A 184 3.83 -2.41 6.22
C LEU A 184 2.96 -1.15 6.24
N ALA A 185 2.09 -0.97 5.25
CA ALA A 185 1.17 0.17 5.19
C ALA A 185 0.15 0.14 6.33
N LEU A 186 -0.37 -1.04 6.70
CA LEU A 186 -1.23 -1.23 7.88
C LEU A 186 -0.52 -0.85 9.17
N ILE A 187 0.75 -1.25 9.35
CA ILE A 187 1.54 -0.86 10.52
C ILE A 187 1.71 0.67 10.58
N VAL A 188 2.08 1.30 9.46
CA VAL A 188 2.24 2.76 9.38
C VAL A 188 0.92 3.48 9.69
N PHE A 189 -0.20 3.03 9.13
CA PHE A 189 -1.52 3.59 9.36
C PHE A 189 -1.97 3.46 10.84
N ALA A 190 -1.75 2.29 11.43
CA ALA A 190 -2.15 1.98 12.80
C ALA A 190 -1.33 2.75 13.84
N PHE A 191 0.00 2.79 13.69
CA PHE A 191 0.89 3.34 14.70
C PHE A 191 1.30 4.80 14.48
N ALA A 192 1.00 5.40 13.32
CA ALA A 192 1.30 6.80 13.00
C ALA A 192 2.76 7.20 13.33
N PRO A 193 3.76 6.54 12.74
CA PRO A 193 5.17 6.68 13.15
C PRO A 193 5.72 8.11 12.99
N GLY A 194 5.07 8.97 12.21
CA GLY A 194 5.42 10.38 12.10
C GLY A 194 5.40 11.14 13.43
N ARG A 195 4.58 10.71 14.40
CA ARG A 195 4.45 11.38 15.70
C ARG A 195 5.74 11.37 16.52
N PHE A 196 6.53 10.29 16.40
CA PHE A 196 7.71 10.10 17.25
C PHE A 196 9.00 10.56 16.61
N VAL A 197 9.11 10.42 15.28
CA VAL A 197 10.34 10.73 14.52
C VAL A 197 9.97 11.35 13.16
N GLY A 198 9.28 12.49 13.15
CA GLY A 198 8.82 13.14 11.92
C GLY A 198 8.21 14.52 12.16
N ILE A 199 7.81 15.18 11.07
CA ILE A 199 7.17 16.50 11.10
C ILE A 199 5.84 16.47 11.87
N ASP A 200 5.12 15.35 11.81
CA ASP A 200 3.89 15.08 12.55
C ASP A 200 4.03 15.34 14.07
N GLY A 201 5.15 14.94 14.68
CA GLY A 201 5.42 15.20 16.10
C GLY A 201 5.52 16.69 16.44
N PHE A 202 6.00 17.52 15.51
CA PHE A 202 6.08 18.97 15.67
C PHE A 202 4.72 19.66 15.48
N LEU A 203 3.85 19.12 14.62
CA LEU A 203 2.53 19.67 14.35
C LEU A 203 1.49 19.28 15.41
N TYR A 204 1.68 18.14 16.09
CA TYR A 204 0.73 17.63 17.08
C TYR A 204 0.34 18.65 18.17
N PRO A 205 1.27 19.35 18.86
CA PRO A 205 0.90 20.31 19.90
C PRO A 205 0.06 21.48 19.36
N ARG A 206 0.32 21.90 18.12
CA ARG A 206 -0.40 23.00 17.47
C ARG A 206 -1.82 22.58 17.10
N PHE A 207 -2.00 21.39 16.53
CA PHE A 207 -3.33 20.87 16.23
C PHE A 207 -4.14 20.57 17.49
N LYS A 208 -3.49 20.11 18.57
CA LYS A 208 -4.13 19.92 19.88
C LYS A 208 -4.66 21.24 20.43
N ALA A 209 -3.83 22.29 20.47
CA ALA A 209 -4.25 23.61 20.93
C ALA A 209 -5.41 24.21 20.11
N LEU A 210 -5.47 23.93 18.80
CA LEU A 210 -6.58 24.35 17.94
C LEU A 210 -7.85 23.52 18.18
N ALA A 211 -7.72 22.21 18.41
CA ALA A 211 -8.83 21.31 18.69
C ALA A 211 -9.48 21.60 20.06
N ASP A 212 -8.67 21.92 21.07
CA ASP A 212 -9.11 22.30 22.41
C ASP A 212 -9.91 23.62 22.38
N LYS A 213 -9.62 24.49 21.41
CA LYS A 213 -10.40 25.71 21.11
C LYS A 213 -11.68 25.45 20.29
N GLY A 214 -12.02 24.19 20.01
CA GLY A 214 -13.21 23.81 19.26
C GLY A 214 -13.09 23.90 17.73
N ASN A 215 -11.91 24.19 17.17
CA ASN A 215 -11.73 24.33 15.72
C ASN A 215 -11.72 22.96 15.01
N ILE A 216 -12.53 22.81 13.96
CA ILE A 216 -12.62 21.62 13.11
C ILE A 216 -11.26 21.28 12.47
N VAL A 217 -10.50 22.29 12.05
CA VAL A 217 -9.16 22.10 11.43
C VAL A 217 -8.21 21.42 12.41
N GLY A 218 -8.26 21.79 13.69
CA GLY A 218 -7.45 21.14 14.72
C GLY A 218 -7.83 19.67 14.92
N ARG A 219 -9.14 19.35 14.89
CA ARG A 219 -9.64 17.98 15.02
C ARG A 219 -9.23 17.10 13.84
N ILE A 220 -9.33 17.62 12.61
CA ILE A 220 -8.90 16.90 11.40
C ILE A 220 -7.38 16.71 11.43
N GLY A 221 -6.61 17.75 11.76
CA GLY A 221 -5.16 17.67 11.87
C GLY A 221 -4.70 16.59 12.86
N LEU A 222 -5.34 16.48 14.02
CA LEU A 222 -5.06 15.42 14.99
C LEU A 222 -5.38 14.01 14.46
N LEU A 223 -6.42 13.84 13.67
CA LEU A 223 -6.74 12.55 13.06
C LEU A 223 -5.66 12.11 12.07
N LEU A 224 -5.16 13.05 11.26
CA LEU A 224 -4.14 12.80 10.23
C LEU A 224 -2.73 12.55 10.81
N VAL A 225 -2.40 13.25 11.90
CA VAL A 225 -1.12 13.11 12.62
C VAL A 225 -1.12 11.91 13.58
N GLY A 226 -2.30 11.40 13.94
CA GLY A 226 -2.49 10.35 14.94
C GLY A 226 -2.77 10.91 16.32
N ARG A 227 -3.78 10.33 17.00
CA ARG A 227 -4.23 10.75 18.34
C ARG A 227 -3.18 10.43 19.41
#